data_AF-A0A2I1HAZ0-F1
#
_entry.id   AF-A0A2I1HAZ0-F1
#
_cell.length_a   1.000
_cell.length_b   1.000
_cell.length_c   1.000
_cell.angle_alpha   90.00
_cell.angle_beta   90.00
_cell.angle_gamma   90.00
#
_symmetry.space_group_name_H-M   'P 1'
#
loop_
_entity.id
_entity.type
_entity.pdbx_description
1 polymer ?
#
loop_
_entity_poly.entity_id
_entity_poly.type
_entity_poly.pdbx_seq_one_letter_code
_entity_poly.pdbx_strand_id
1 'polypeptide(L)'
;MPFMERDTDKAITRIIRNIENHLKGSNSKTDYDILVSGGAPGIGKTRYGVELFKQLENNQNWVPSEWKNNLHIGGLYLDFSNGCQLDSYDDELTPTVIIGLQIAFAFFIERKYRMKFVTFRRLIWEYRDIFTIPDVFDSIYDLQPNQHLFVFLHIDEFQLID
;
A
#
# COMPACT_ATOMS: atom_id res chain seq x y z
N MET A 1 -24.46 -5.65 0.59
CA MET A 1 -24.63 -4.55 1.56
C MET A 1 -24.05 -3.28 0.96
N PRO A 2 -24.80 -2.17 0.94
CA PRO A 2 -24.31 -0.85 0.54
C PRO A 2 -23.33 -0.29 1.60
N PHE A 3 -22.59 0.76 1.23
CA PHE A 3 -21.56 1.47 2.01
C PHE A 3 -21.95 1.75 3.49
N MET A 4 -23.24 1.94 3.78
CA MET A 4 -23.74 2.35 5.11
C MET A 4 -23.94 1.21 6.13
N GLU A 5 -23.79 -0.05 5.76
CA GLU A 5 -24.04 -1.18 6.68
C GLU A 5 -22.77 -1.85 7.23
N ARG A 6 -21.59 -1.51 6.71
CA ARG A 6 -20.32 -2.13 7.14
C ARG A 6 -19.58 -1.22 8.10
N ASP A 7 -19.45 -1.66 9.33
CA ASP A 7 -18.67 -0.99 10.38
C ASP A 7 -17.17 -1.00 10.01
N THR A 8 -16.64 0.20 9.73
CA THR A 8 -15.22 0.49 9.47
C THR A 8 -14.53 1.10 10.69
N ASP A 9 -15.27 1.45 11.75
CA ASP A 9 -14.76 2.20 12.90
C ASP A 9 -13.67 1.41 13.63
N LYS A 10 -13.85 0.08 13.71
CA LYS A 10 -12.83 -0.81 14.28
C LYS A 10 -11.53 -0.77 13.47
N ALA A 11 -11.59 -0.74 12.14
CA ALA A 11 -10.41 -0.69 11.29
C ALA A 11 -9.73 0.69 11.41
N ILE A 12 -10.50 1.78 11.40
CA ILE A 12 -9.99 3.14 11.58
C ILE A 12 -9.32 3.30 12.95
N THR A 13 -9.90 2.76 14.01
CA THR A 13 -9.30 2.77 15.36
C THR A 13 -7.93 2.10 15.37
N ARG A 14 -7.76 0.99 14.64
CA ARG A 14 -6.47 0.29 14.52
C ARG A 14 -5.45 1.09 13.70
N ILE A 15 -5.90 1.78 12.64
CA ILE A 15 -5.06 2.68 11.86
C ILE A 15 -4.55 3.84 12.72
N ILE A 16 -5.43 4.50 13.50
CA ILE A 16 -5.06 5.56 14.43
C ILE A 16 -4.00 5.06 15.42
N ARG A 17 -4.21 3.87 15.99
CA ARG A 17 -3.24 3.25 16.92
C ARG A 17 -1.87 3.02 16.28
N ASN A 18 -1.80 2.52 15.04
CA ASN A 18 -0.55 2.34 14.32
C ASN A 18 0.19 3.68 14.13
N ILE A 19 -0.55 4.74 13.79
CA ILE A 19 0.01 6.09 13.60
C ILE A 19 0.56 6.62 14.93
N GLU A 20 -0.19 6.52 16.03
CA GLU A 20 0.27 6.94 17.35
C GLU A 20 1.52 6.20 17.80
N ASN A 21 1.61 4.89 17.53
CA ASN A 21 2.78 4.10 17.87
C ASN A 21 4.01 4.48 17.04
N HIS A 22 3.81 4.80 15.76
CA HIS A 22 4.86 5.38 14.92
C HIS A 22 5.33 6.74 15.45
N LEU A 23 4.42 7.65 15.81
CA LEU A 23 4.75 8.97 16.37
C LEU A 23 5.51 8.88 17.70
N LYS A 24 5.28 7.82 18.48
CA LYS A 24 6.05 7.51 19.70
C LYS A 24 7.42 6.88 19.44
N GLY A 25 7.75 6.58 18.18
CA GLY A 25 9.00 5.92 17.79
C GLY A 25 9.06 4.44 18.18
N SER A 26 7.92 3.75 18.27
CA SER A 26 7.93 2.31 18.56
C SER A 26 8.57 1.53 17.40
N ASN A 27 9.43 0.58 17.74
CA ASN A 27 9.99 -0.40 16.80
C ASN A 27 9.44 -1.81 17.06
N SER A 28 8.50 -1.96 18.00
CA SER A 28 7.96 -3.27 18.36
C SER A 28 6.93 -3.73 17.32
N LYS A 29 7.14 -4.91 16.74
CA LYS A 29 6.19 -5.51 15.79
C LYS A 29 4.80 -5.73 16.39
N THR A 30 4.71 -5.92 17.71
CA THR A 30 3.43 -6.15 18.41
C THR A 30 2.56 -4.90 18.51
N ASP A 31 3.15 -3.73 18.28
CA ASP A 31 2.46 -2.45 18.40
C ASP A 31 1.73 -2.07 17.11
N TYR A 32 1.94 -2.83 16.03
CA TYR A 32 1.36 -2.59 14.72
C TYR A 32 0.33 -3.66 14.36
N ASP A 33 -0.84 -3.21 13.92
CA ASP A 33 -1.88 -4.07 13.37
C ASP A 33 -1.78 -4.12 11.84
N ILE A 34 -2.02 -5.30 11.27
CA ILE A 34 -2.30 -5.47 9.85
C ILE A 34 -3.74 -5.96 9.73
N LEU A 35 -4.50 -5.34 8.83
CA LEU A 35 -5.85 -5.79 8.54
C LEU A 35 -5.80 -6.92 7.51
N VAL A 36 -6.13 -8.13 7.95
CA VAL A 36 -6.21 -9.31 7.09
C VAL A 36 -7.68 -9.67 6.86
N SER A 37 -8.08 -9.79 5.60
CA SER A 37 -9.42 -10.23 5.22
C SER A 37 -9.37 -11.63 4.61
N GLY A 38 -10.20 -12.54 5.12
CA GLY A 38 -10.30 -13.93 4.67
C GLY A 38 -11.73 -14.30 4.28
N GLY A 39 -11.90 -15.52 3.76
CA GLY A 39 -13.21 -16.06 3.37
C GLY A 39 -13.41 -16.16 1.87
N ALA A 40 -14.58 -16.68 1.48
CA ALA A 40 -14.87 -17.07 0.10
C ALA A 40 -14.72 -15.91 -0.92
N PRO A 41 -14.41 -16.22 -2.18
CA PRO A 41 -14.52 -15.27 -3.29
C PRO A 41 -15.93 -14.64 -3.34
N GLY A 42 -16.00 -13.36 -3.72
CA GLY A 42 -17.29 -12.67 -3.92
C GLY A 42 -17.98 -12.10 -2.67
N ILE A 43 -17.42 -12.26 -1.45
CA ILE A 43 -17.99 -11.66 -0.22
C ILE A 43 -17.77 -10.14 -0.10
N GLY A 44 -17.06 -9.55 -1.06
CA GLY A 44 -16.81 -8.11 -1.15
C GLY A 44 -15.65 -7.60 -0.29
N LYS A 45 -14.56 -8.38 -0.20
CA LYS A 45 -13.29 -7.98 0.46
C LYS A 45 -12.66 -6.77 -0.23
N THR A 46 -12.48 -6.87 -1.55
CA THR A 46 -11.97 -5.80 -2.40
C THR A 46 -12.79 -4.51 -2.23
N ARG A 47 -14.12 -4.65 -2.26
CA ARG A 47 -15.05 -3.55 -2.05
C ARG A 47 -14.89 -2.91 -0.66
N TYR A 48 -14.72 -3.71 0.39
CA TYR A 48 -14.50 -3.19 1.75
C TYR A 48 -13.21 -2.35 1.83
N GLY A 49 -12.10 -2.82 1.25
CA GLY A 49 -10.84 -2.07 1.23
C GLY A 49 -10.97 -0.73 0.50
N VAL A 50 -11.65 -0.71 -0.64
CA VAL A 50 -11.94 0.53 -1.40
C VAL A 50 -12.84 1.48 -0.61
N GLU A 51 -13.86 0.96 0.07
CA GLU A 51 -14.78 1.76 0.88
C GLU A 51 -14.08 2.35 2.12
N LEU A 52 -13.24 1.56 2.80
CA LEU A 52 -12.42 2.01 3.93
C LEU A 52 -11.46 3.13 3.50
N PHE A 53 -10.76 2.97 2.38
CA PHE A 53 -9.85 3.99 1.88
C PHE A 53 -10.58 5.30 1.55
N LYS A 54 -11.73 5.23 0.87
CA LYS A 54 -12.55 6.42 0.59
C LYS A 54 -13.00 7.13 1.86
N GLN A 55 -13.29 6.40 2.94
CA GLN A 55 -13.64 7.01 4.21
C GLN A 55 -12.45 7.74 4.85
N LEU A 56 -11.24 7.17 4.77
CA LEU A 56 -10.02 7.85 5.23
C LEU A 56 -9.73 9.12 4.44
N GLU A 57 -9.95 9.11 3.12
CA GLU A 57 -9.79 10.31 2.27
C GLU A 57 -10.83 11.39 2.59
N ASN A 58 -12.11 11.00 2.70
CA ASN A 58 -13.22 11.95 2.86
C ASN A 58 -13.35 12.50 4.29
N ASN A 59 -12.92 11.73 5.30
CA ASN A 59 -13.01 12.11 6.71
C ASN A 59 -11.64 12.01 7.37
N GLN A 60 -11.00 13.17 7.57
CA GLN A 60 -9.65 13.26 8.14
C GLN A 60 -9.64 13.42 9.67
N ASN A 61 -10.71 13.05 10.38
CA ASN A 61 -10.75 13.09 11.85
C ASN A 61 -9.73 12.14 12.51
N TRP A 62 -9.24 11.14 11.77
CA TRP A 62 -8.20 10.20 12.22
C TRP A 62 -6.79 10.80 12.11
N VAL A 63 -6.62 11.91 11.40
CA VAL A 63 -5.31 12.51 11.11
C VAL A 63 -4.79 13.21 12.37
N PRO A 64 -3.58 12.87 12.86
CA PRO A 64 -2.96 13.57 13.98
C PRO A 64 -2.80 15.06 13.71
N SER A 65 -2.80 15.87 14.78
CA SER A 65 -2.63 17.31 14.68
C SER A 65 -1.33 17.74 14.00
N GLU A 66 -0.28 16.95 14.17
CA GLU A 66 1.05 17.11 13.61
C GLU A 66 1.05 17.03 12.09
N TRP A 67 0.10 16.30 11.51
CA TRP A 67 -0.03 16.09 10.06
C TRP A 67 -1.05 17.03 9.42
N LYS A 68 -1.82 17.75 10.24
CA LYS A 68 -2.93 18.60 9.82
C LYS A 68 -2.40 19.70 8.88
N ASN A 69 -2.82 19.66 7.62
CA ASN A 69 -2.43 20.50 6.47
C ASN A 69 -1.21 20.06 5.65
N ASN A 70 -0.44 19.08 6.10
CA ASN A 70 0.76 18.59 5.38
C ASN A 70 0.69 17.08 5.10
N LEU A 71 -0.50 16.49 5.06
CA LEU A 71 -0.69 15.06 4.81
C LEU A 71 -0.94 14.78 3.32
N HIS A 72 -0.12 13.91 2.74
CA HIS A 72 -0.40 13.24 1.47
C HIS A 72 -0.93 11.83 1.75
N ILE A 73 -2.15 11.55 1.27
CA ILE A 73 -2.78 10.23 1.36
C ILE A 73 -2.67 9.56 0.00
N GLY A 74 -2.08 8.37 -0.06
CA GLY A 74 -1.98 7.56 -1.26
C GLY A 74 -2.62 6.18 -1.05
N GLY A 75 -3.51 5.77 -1.95
CA GLY A 75 -4.01 4.40 -2.00
C GLY A 75 -3.19 3.59 -2.99
N LEU A 76 -2.63 2.46 -2.55
CA LEU A 76 -2.00 1.49 -3.45
C LEU A 76 -2.79 0.18 -3.41
N TYR A 77 -3.27 -0.23 -4.57
CA TYR A 77 -3.97 -1.49 -4.75
C TYR A 77 -3.11 -2.44 -5.57
N LEU A 78 -2.68 -3.54 -4.95
CA LEU A 78 -1.87 -4.59 -5.56
C LEU A 78 -2.73 -5.86 -5.68
N ASP A 79 -3.13 -6.18 -6.89
CA ASP A 79 -3.92 -7.38 -7.20
C ASP A 79 -3.03 -8.38 -7.94
N PHE A 80 -2.60 -9.42 -7.24
CA PHE A 80 -1.72 -10.41 -7.88
C PHE A 80 -2.51 -11.28 -8.86
N SER A 81 -3.83 -11.39 -8.78
CA SER A 81 -4.62 -12.07 -9.81
C SER A 81 -4.73 -11.28 -11.11
N ASN A 82 -4.62 -9.95 -11.05
CA ASN A 82 -4.84 -9.08 -12.18
C ASN A 82 -3.96 -7.82 -12.12
N GLY A 83 -3.01 -7.71 -13.05
CA GLY A 83 -2.14 -6.53 -13.20
C GLY A 83 -0.81 -6.63 -12.44
N CYS A 84 -0.76 -7.32 -11.29
CA CYS A 84 0.47 -7.58 -10.53
C CYS A 84 0.89 -9.05 -10.55
N GLN A 85 0.39 -9.85 -11.49
CA GLN A 85 0.64 -11.30 -11.55
C GLN A 85 2.13 -11.62 -11.50
N LEU A 86 2.48 -12.53 -10.59
CA LEU A 86 3.84 -13.03 -10.46
C LEU A 86 4.11 -14.04 -11.57
N ASP A 87 5.34 -14.01 -12.09
CA ASP A 87 5.83 -14.98 -13.07
C ASP A 87 7.28 -15.35 -12.75
N SER A 88 7.88 -16.20 -13.58
CA SER A 88 9.28 -16.65 -13.41
C SER A 88 10.34 -15.54 -13.29
N TYR A 89 10.05 -14.28 -13.66
CA TYR A 89 10.96 -13.17 -13.36
C TYR A 89 11.01 -12.84 -11.87
N ASP A 90 10.04 -13.27 -11.06
CA ASP A 90 9.96 -12.93 -9.65
C ASP A 90 10.55 -14.03 -8.75
N ASP A 91 10.92 -15.20 -9.31
CA ASP A 91 11.42 -16.38 -8.58
C ASP A 91 12.65 -16.08 -7.71
N GLU A 92 13.56 -15.25 -8.22
CA GLU A 92 14.80 -14.88 -7.53
C GLU A 92 14.64 -13.63 -6.66
N LEU A 93 13.47 -12.98 -6.71
CA LEU A 93 13.23 -11.74 -5.99
C LEU A 93 12.73 -12.01 -4.58
N THR A 94 13.23 -11.21 -3.64
CA THR A 94 12.67 -11.21 -2.29
C THR A 94 11.29 -10.54 -2.30
N PRO A 95 10.38 -10.89 -1.37
CA PRO A 95 9.07 -10.24 -1.28
C PRO A 95 9.14 -8.72 -1.12
N THR A 96 10.19 -8.19 -0.46
CA THR A 96 10.37 -6.73 -0.33
C THR A 96 10.69 -6.07 -1.67
N VAL A 97 11.47 -6.74 -2.53
CA VAL A 97 11.78 -6.24 -3.87
C VAL A 97 10.56 -6.33 -4.77
N ILE A 98 9.81 -7.44 -4.74
CA ILE A 98 8.57 -7.61 -5.52
C ILE A 98 7.58 -6.48 -5.19
N ILE A 99 7.31 -6.25 -3.91
CA ILE A 99 6.37 -5.21 -3.48
C ILE A 99 6.93 -3.81 -3.78
N GLY A 100 8.22 -3.57 -3.54
CA GLY A 100 8.85 -2.28 -3.80
C GLY A 100 8.83 -1.91 -5.29
N LEU A 101 9.05 -2.87 -6.19
CA LEU A 101 8.90 -2.66 -7.64
C LEU A 101 7.49 -2.23 -8.02
N GLN A 102 6.46 -2.86 -7.44
CA GLN A 102 5.07 -2.50 -7.69
C GLN A 102 4.75 -1.09 -7.17
N ILE A 103 5.22 -0.74 -5.97
CA ILE A 103 5.09 0.61 -5.40
C ILE A 103 5.77 1.62 -6.32
N ALA A 104 7.02 1.37 -6.72
CA ALA A 104 7.79 2.28 -7.58
C ALA A 104 7.10 2.49 -8.93
N PHE A 105 6.56 1.42 -9.53
CA PHE A 105 5.80 1.52 -10.77
C PHE A 105 4.54 2.38 -10.59
N ALA A 106 3.72 2.11 -9.57
CA ALA A 106 2.48 2.85 -9.34
C ALA A 106 2.72 4.35 -9.07
N PHE A 107 3.74 4.67 -8.26
CA PHE A 107 4.04 6.07 -7.90
C PHE A 107 4.79 6.83 -9.00
N PHE A 108 5.81 6.24 -9.63
CA PHE A 108 6.67 6.97 -10.56
C PHE A 108 6.26 6.82 -12.02
N ILE A 109 5.62 5.70 -12.38
CA ILE A 109 5.46 5.31 -13.78
C ILE A 109 4.00 5.35 -14.24
N GLU A 110 3.12 4.61 -13.58
CA GLU A 110 1.76 4.29 -14.04
C GLU A 110 0.96 5.53 -14.47
N ARG A 111 1.02 6.60 -13.68
CA ARG A 111 0.27 7.85 -13.95
C ARG A 111 0.96 8.81 -14.92
N LYS A 112 2.26 8.63 -15.17
CA LYS A 112 3.09 9.58 -15.94
C LYS A 112 3.43 9.06 -17.33
N TYR A 113 3.50 7.75 -17.51
CA TYR A 113 3.95 7.12 -18.74
C TYR A 113 2.98 6.04 -19.19
N ARG A 114 2.80 5.91 -20.50
CA ARG A 114 2.09 4.78 -21.12
C ARG A 114 3.01 3.55 -21.15
N MET A 115 3.41 3.07 -19.97
CA MET A 115 4.29 1.93 -19.79
C MET A 115 3.59 0.87 -18.96
N LYS A 116 3.69 -0.40 -19.38
CA LYS A 116 3.19 -1.55 -18.60
C LYS A 116 4.24 -1.96 -17.56
N PHE A 117 3.78 -2.52 -16.44
CA PHE A 117 4.66 -3.01 -15.37
C PHE A 117 5.73 -3.98 -15.88
N VAL A 118 5.35 -4.97 -16.69
CA VAL A 118 6.29 -5.95 -17.27
C VAL A 118 7.41 -5.29 -18.08
N THR A 119 7.11 -4.19 -18.77
CA THR A 119 8.12 -3.42 -19.51
C THR A 119 9.04 -2.66 -18.56
N PHE A 120 8.46 -2.01 -17.54
CA PHE A 120 9.23 -1.33 -16.49
C PHE A 120 10.20 -2.30 -15.81
N ARG A 121 9.68 -3.42 -15.27
CA ARG A 121 10.47 -4.46 -14.58
C ARG A 121 11.62 -4.97 -15.44
N ARG A 122 11.38 -5.21 -16.72
CA ARG A 122 12.43 -5.66 -17.67
C ARG A 122 13.52 -4.60 -17.87
N LEU A 123 13.17 -3.32 -17.97
CA LEU A 123 14.12 -2.24 -18.23
C LEU A 123 15.05 -1.96 -17.04
N ILE A 124 14.53 -2.14 -15.82
CA ILE A 124 15.25 -1.84 -14.58
C ILE A 124 15.89 -3.08 -13.95
N TRP A 125 15.81 -4.24 -14.62
CA TRP A 125 16.18 -5.55 -14.06
C TRP A 125 17.59 -5.60 -13.43
N GLU A 126 18.58 -4.97 -14.06
CA GLU A 126 19.95 -4.91 -13.54
C GLU A 126 20.05 -4.19 -12.19
N TYR A 127 19.08 -3.33 -11.88
CA TYR A 127 19.01 -2.52 -10.66
C TYR A 127 17.97 -3.03 -9.65
N ARG A 128 17.31 -4.16 -9.92
CA ARG A 128 16.14 -4.64 -9.15
C ARG A 128 16.35 -4.68 -7.63
N ASP A 129 17.57 -4.98 -7.18
CA ASP A 129 17.90 -5.15 -5.76
C ASP A 129 17.75 -3.87 -4.93
N ILE A 130 17.78 -2.68 -5.56
CA ILE A 130 17.59 -1.40 -4.88
C ILE A 130 16.11 -1.05 -4.66
N PHE A 131 15.18 -1.83 -5.23
CA PHE A 131 13.75 -1.57 -5.13
C PHE A 131 13.14 -2.25 -3.91
N THR A 132 13.79 -2.18 -2.75
CA THR A 132 13.18 -2.65 -1.50
C THR A 132 12.09 -1.68 -1.04
N ILE A 133 11.15 -2.15 -0.20
CA ILE A 133 10.07 -1.29 0.32
C ILE A 133 10.64 -0.03 1.01
N PRO A 134 11.62 -0.11 1.92
CA PRO A 134 12.24 1.07 2.52
C PRO A 134 12.83 2.03 1.48
N ASP A 135 13.68 1.55 0.58
CA ASP A 135 14.39 2.41 -0.39
C ASP A 135 13.42 3.16 -1.31
N VAL A 136 12.33 2.50 -1.72
CA VAL A 136 11.29 3.11 -2.56
C VAL A 136 10.50 4.16 -1.78
N PHE A 137 10.15 3.91 -0.51
CA PHE A 137 9.45 4.90 0.30
C PHE A 137 10.32 6.09 0.68
N ASP A 138 11.60 5.87 0.98
CA ASP A 138 12.57 6.95 1.20
C ASP A 138 12.65 7.85 -0.04
N SER A 139 12.72 7.24 -1.23
CA SER A 139 12.72 7.97 -2.51
C SER A 139 11.42 8.75 -2.74
N ILE A 140 10.26 8.21 -2.37
CA ILE A 140 8.97 8.91 -2.49
C ILE A 140 8.93 10.08 -1.49
N TYR A 141 9.42 9.88 -0.27
CA TYR A 141 9.43 10.89 0.78
C TYR A 141 10.32 12.09 0.40
N ASP A 142 11.51 11.83 -0.14
CA ASP A 142 12.44 12.86 -0.61
C ASP A 142 11.85 13.75 -1.72
N LEU A 143 10.91 13.22 -2.50
CA LEU A 143 10.21 13.97 -3.57
C LEU A 143 9.04 14.82 -3.05
N GLN A 144 8.61 14.63 -1.80
CA GLN A 144 7.57 15.42 -1.14
C GLN A 144 8.11 16.08 0.13
N PRO A 145 9.13 16.96 0.02
CA PRO A 145 9.75 17.57 1.17
C PRO A 145 8.69 18.37 1.94
N ASN A 146 8.64 18.14 3.26
CA ASN A 146 7.70 18.74 4.21
C ASN A 146 6.26 18.20 4.18
N GLN A 147 6.01 17.05 3.54
CA GLN A 147 4.73 16.35 3.66
C GLN A 147 4.87 15.04 4.44
N HIS A 148 3.86 14.71 5.23
CA HIS A 148 3.68 13.39 5.81
C HIS A 148 3.02 12.50 4.77
N LEU A 149 3.61 11.35 4.51
CA LEU A 149 3.06 10.36 3.59
C LEU A 149 2.32 9.29 4.38
N PHE A 150 1.03 9.12 4.09
CA PHE A 150 0.27 7.96 4.52
C PHE A 150 -0.11 7.12 3.31
N VAL A 151 0.37 5.86 3.26
CA VAL A 151 0.02 4.92 2.20
C VAL A 151 -0.90 3.83 2.74
N PHE A 152 -2.10 3.77 2.16
CA PHE A 152 -3.02 2.67 2.36
C PHE A 152 -2.70 1.57 1.34
N LEU A 153 -1.94 0.56 1.79
CA LEU A 153 -1.59 -0.60 0.97
C LEU A 153 -2.67 -1.67 1.08
N HIS A 154 -3.34 -1.94 -0.04
CA HIS A 154 -4.34 -2.99 -0.19
C HIS A 154 -3.79 -4.07 -1.12
N ILE A 155 -3.51 -5.24 -0.57
CA ILE A 155 -3.08 -6.42 -1.33
C ILE A 155 -4.28 -7.35 -1.47
N ASP A 156 -4.60 -7.74 -2.71
CA ASP A 156 -5.64 -8.71 -3.04
C ASP A 156 -5.05 -9.93 -3.74
N GLU A 157 -5.68 -11.08 -3.48
CA GLU A 157 -5.34 -12.42 -3.95
C GLU A 157 -3.87 -12.83 -3.74
N PHE A 158 -3.59 -13.77 -2.83
CA PHE A 158 -2.23 -14.30 -2.67
C PHE A 158 -1.93 -15.31 -3.78
N GLN A 159 -0.80 -15.16 -4.47
CA GLN A 159 -0.35 -16.11 -5.50
C GLN A 159 0.94 -16.80 -5.08
N LEU A 160 1.01 -18.11 -5.35
CA LEU A 160 2.28 -18.81 -5.48
C LEU A 160 2.83 -18.52 -6.87
N ILE A 161 4.15 -18.46 -6.97
CA ILE A 161 4.82 -18.41 -8.27
C ILE A 161 4.94 -19.87 -8.73
N ASP A 162 4.32 -20.17 -9.88
CA ASP A 162 4.28 -21.51 -10.49
C ASP A 162 5.41 -21.70 -11.52
#